data_AF-A0A8B5WDD3-F1
#
_entry.id   AF-A0A8B5WDD3-F1
#
_cell.length_a   1.000
_cell.length_b   1.000
_cell.length_c   1.000
_cell.angle_alpha   90.00
_cell.angle_beta   90.00
_cell.angle_gamma   90.00
#
_symmetry.space_group_name_H-M   'P 1'
#
loop_
_entity.id
_entity.type
_entity.pdbx_description
1 polymer ?
#
loop_
_entity_poly.entity_id
_entity_poly.type
_entity_poly.pdbx_seq_one_letter_code
_entity_poly.pdbx_strand_id
1 'polypeptide(L)'
;MKVCPHCNSELGELGPEERERLRIRRWKEQLYRASNLSYLALTMLLVGAIWWWFHGPTGWDMPPPLVGVLLVFLGAVLYIVARAWTFWLKLGRNRP
;
A
#
# COMPACT_ATOMS: atom_id res chain seq x y z
N MET A 1 2.89 14.84 -31.38
CA MET A 1 2.15 13.71 -30.77
C MET A 1 1.80 14.10 -29.34
N LYS A 2 0.52 14.09 -28.97
CA LYS A 2 0.13 14.36 -27.57
C LYS A 2 0.28 13.04 -26.81
N VAL A 3 1.19 12.99 -25.85
CA VAL A 3 1.38 11.85 -24.96
C VAL A 3 0.84 12.25 -23.59
N CYS A 4 0.09 11.36 -22.94
CA CYS A 4 -0.44 11.60 -21.60
C CYS A 4 0.72 11.77 -20.59
N PRO A 5 0.92 12.93 -19.95
CA PRO A 5 2.05 13.14 -19.03
C PRO A 5 1.95 12.29 -17.76
N HIS A 6 0.76 11.82 -17.40
CA HIS A 6 0.52 11.00 -16.22
C HIS A 6 0.74 9.49 -16.49
N CYS A 7 0.57 9.05 -17.74
CA CYS A 7 0.45 7.64 -18.08
C CYS A 7 1.33 7.20 -19.26
N ASN A 8 2.04 8.15 -19.87
CA ASN A 8 2.90 8.00 -21.04
C ASN A 8 2.30 7.17 -22.19
N SER A 9 0.97 7.14 -22.28
CA SER A 9 0.24 6.48 -23.37
C SER A 9 0.05 7.46 -24.51
N GLU A 10 0.25 7.00 -25.75
CA GLU A 10 -0.07 7.77 -26.94
C GLU A 10 -1.57 8.07 -26.96
N LEU A 11 -1.95 9.35 -27.09
CA LEU A 11 -3.35 9.79 -27.18
C LEU A 11 -3.93 9.57 -28.60
N GLY A 12 -3.33 8.68 -29.39
CA GLY A 12 -3.80 8.29 -30.73
C GLY A 12 -4.90 7.22 -30.68
N GLU A 13 -5.40 6.81 -31.85
CA GLU A 13 -6.35 5.70 -32.00
C GLU A 13 -5.70 4.38 -31.59
N LEU A 14 -5.63 4.12 -30.30
CA LEU A 14 -5.19 2.84 -29.75
C LEU A 14 -6.14 1.75 -30.22
N GLY A 15 -5.59 0.75 -30.90
CA GLY A 15 -6.32 -0.45 -31.31
C GLY A 15 -6.90 -1.19 -30.09
N PRO A 16 -7.91 -2.07 -30.27
CA PRO A 16 -8.55 -2.79 -29.17
C PRO A 16 -7.53 -3.61 -28.33
N GLU A 17 -6.52 -4.20 -28.96
CA GLU A 17 -5.45 -4.93 -28.25
C GLU A 17 -4.58 -4.04 -27.36
N GLU A 18 -4.24 -2.83 -27.80
CA GLU A 18 -3.38 -1.92 -27.04
C GLU A 18 -4.10 -1.36 -25.82
N ARG A 19 -5.41 -1.13 -25.95
CA ARG A 19 -6.27 -0.74 -24.83
C ARG A 19 -6.32 -1.83 -23.75
N GLU A 20 -6.43 -3.09 -24.15
CA GLU A 20 -6.41 -4.25 -23.24
C GLU A 20 -5.08 -4.32 -22.47
N ARG A 21 -3.95 -4.20 -23.18
CA ARG A 21 -2.60 -4.19 -22.57
C ARG A 21 -2.42 -3.04 -21.58
N LEU A 22 -2.92 -1.85 -21.91
CA LEU A 22 -2.88 -0.69 -21.02
C LEU A 22 -3.77 -0.86 -19.78
N ARG A 23 -4.93 -1.50 -19.90
CA ARG A 23 -5.80 -1.83 -18.75
C ARG A 23 -5.10 -2.79 -17.79
N ILE A 24 -4.49 -3.84 -18.31
CA ILE A 24 -3.74 -4.83 -17.50
C ILE A 24 -2.55 -4.15 -16.80
N ARG A 25 -1.80 -3.29 -17.49
CA ARG A 25 -0.65 -2.58 -16.90
C ARG A 25 -1.08 -1.69 -15.73
N ARG A 26 -2.14 -0.89 -15.91
CA ARG A 26 -2.68 -0.02 -14.85
C ARG A 26 -3.16 -0.81 -13.64
N TRP A 27 -3.85 -1.94 -13.87
CA TRP A 27 -4.29 -2.81 -12.80
C TRP A 27 -3.11 -3.39 -12.00
N LYS A 28 -2.04 -3.84 -12.69
CA LYS A 28 -0.81 -4.30 -12.02
C LYS A 28 -0.16 -3.19 -11.18
N GLU A 29 -0.03 -1.98 -11.72
CA GLU A 29 0.55 -0.84 -11.00
C GLU A 29 -0.23 -0.50 -9.73
N GLN A 30 -1.57 -0.53 -9.78
CA GLN A 30 -2.42 -0.34 -8.59
C GLN A 30 -2.20 -1.44 -7.55
N LEU A 31 -2.09 -2.69 -8.00
CA LEU A 31 -1.80 -3.82 -7.12
C LEU A 31 -0.42 -3.68 -6.45
N TYR A 32 0.59 -3.24 -7.19
CA TYR A 32 1.94 -2.99 -6.65
C TYR A 32 1.91 -1.89 -5.59
N ARG A 33 1.19 -0.79 -5.83
CA ARG A 33 1.04 0.30 -4.84
C ARG A 33 0.35 -0.19 -3.56
N ALA A 34 -0.72 -0.98 -3.68
CA ALA A 34 -1.43 -1.54 -2.53
C ALA A 34 -0.56 -2.52 -1.72
N SER A 35 0.23 -3.37 -2.40
CA SER A 35 1.22 -4.24 -1.75
C SER A 35 2.31 -3.42 -1.05
N ASN A 36 2.86 -2.39 -1.71
CA ASN A 36 3.90 -1.55 -1.13
C ASN A 36 3.40 -0.81 0.13
N LEU A 37 2.15 -0.35 0.12
CA LEU A 37 1.51 0.23 1.30
C LEU A 37 1.40 -0.79 2.46
N SER A 38 1.12 -2.05 2.15
CA SER A 38 1.08 -3.12 3.16
C SER A 38 2.46 -3.37 3.78
N TYR A 39 3.52 -3.33 2.97
CA TYR A 39 4.90 -3.44 3.46
C TYR A 39 5.29 -2.24 4.33
N LEU A 40 4.93 -1.03 3.94
CA LEU A 40 5.16 0.18 4.72
C LEU A 40 4.43 0.12 6.07
N ALA A 41 3.20 -0.39 6.08
CA ALA A 41 2.44 -0.58 7.31
C ALA A 41 3.12 -1.59 8.26
N LEU A 42 3.62 -2.71 7.70
CA LEU A 42 4.36 -3.72 8.44
C LEU A 42 5.67 -3.17 9.01
N THR A 43 6.44 -2.40 8.24
CA THR A 43 7.67 -1.79 8.76
C THR A 43 7.37 -0.81 9.88
N MET A 44 6.28 -0.04 9.78
CA MET A 44 5.88 0.89 10.83
C MET A 44 5.45 0.18 12.12
N LEU A 45 4.74 -0.95 12.01
CA LEU A 45 4.43 -1.83 13.14
C LEU A 45 5.69 -2.34 13.83
N LEU A 46 6.64 -2.85 13.06
CA LEU A 46 7.91 -3.37 13.59
C LEU A 46 8.72 -2.27 14.26
N VAL A 47 8.86 -1.11 13.62
CA VAL A 47 9.58 0.04 14.19
C VAL A 47 8.92 0.51 15.49
N GLY A 48 7.58 0.60 15.54
CA GLY A 48 6.87 0.97 16.76
C GLY A 48 7.05 -0.03 17.89
N ALA A 49 7.00 -1.33 17.59
CA ALA A 49 7.21 -2.41 18.56
C ALA A 49 8.65 -2.46 19.07
N ILE A 50 9.63 -2.36 18.17
CA ILE A 50 11.06 -2.30 18.51
C ILE A 50 11.35 -1.07 19.36
N TRP A 51 10.81 0.10 18.97
CA TRP A 51 10.98 1.32 19.75
C TRP A 51 10.44 1.16 21.17
N TRP A 52 9.23 0.62 21.32
CA TRP A 52 8.66 0.33 22.63
C TRP A 52 9.58 -0.60 23.43
N TRP A 53 10.01 -1.71 22.84
CA TRP A 53 10.90 -2.68 23.49
C TRP A 53 12.24 -2.10 23.96
N PHE A 54 12.79 -1.08 23.30
CA PHE A 54 14.06 -0.47 23.73
C PHE A 54 13.87 0.77 24.61
N HIS A 55 12.63 1.25 24.81
CA HIS A 55 12.37 2.46 25.58
C HIS A 55 12.45 2.23 27.10
N GLY A 56 12.05 1.04 27.58
CA GLY A 56 11.99 0.72 29.01
C GLY A 56 13.08 -0.26 29.48
N PRO A 57 13.35 -0.38 30.80
CA PRO A 57 14.33 -1.33 31.34
C PRO A 57 13.90 -2.79 31.14
N THR A 58 12.58 -3.05 31.07
CA THR A 58 12.01 -4.40 30.92
C THR A 58 11.33 -4.63 29.57
N GLY A 59 11.52 -3.71 28.62
CA GLY A 59 11.00 -3.80 27.26
C GLY A 59 9.53 -3.44 27.14
N TRP A 60 8.64 -4.36 27.48
CA TRP A 60 7.18 -4.11 27.52
C TRP A 60 6.78 -3.38 28.79
N ASP A 61 7.41 -2.24 29.04
CA ASP A 61 7.10 -1.42 30.20
C ASP A 61 5.65 -0.96 30.18
N MET A 62 5.04 -0.99 31.36
CA MET A 62 3.76 -0.37 31.65
C MET A 62 3.99 0.80 32.62
N PRO A 63 3.47 2.00 32.31
CA PRO A 63 2.60 2.33 31.18
C PRO A 63 3.37 2.40 29.84
N PRO A 64 2.69 2.08 28.72
CA PRO A 64 3.32 2.04 27.41
C PRO A 64 3.71 3.44 26.91
N PRO A 65 4.85 3.59 26.19
CA PRO A 65 5.26 4.87 25.65
C PRO A 65 4.31 5.29 24.53
N LEU A 66 3.77 6.52 24.62
CA LEU A 66 2.82 7.11 23.67
C LEU A 66 3.25 6.96 22.20
N VAL A 67 4.54 7.19 21.92
CA VAL A 67 5.10 7.11 20.56
C VAL A 67 5.02 5.69 20.00
N GLY A 68 5.36 4.67 20.81
CA GLY A 68 5.28 3.27 20.41
C GLY A 68 3.85 2.85 20.13
N VAL A 69 2.91 3.25 21.00
CA VAL A 69 1.48 2.98 20.82
C VAL A 69 0.93 3.62 19.55
N LEU A 70 1.26 4.89 19.28
CA LEU A 70 0.81 5.60 18.09
C LEU A 70 1.36 4.97 16.80
N LEU A 71 2.65 4.62 16.76
CA LEU A 71 3.27 3.95 15.62
C LEU A 71 2.63 2.60 15.32
N VAL A 72 2.42 1.78 16.37
CA VAL A 72 1.79 0.47 16.23
C VAL A 72 0.34 0.61 15.77
N PHE A 73 -0.43 1.52 16.39
CA PHE A 73 -1.83 1.73 16.02
C PHE A 73 -1.97 2.23 14.57
N LEU A 74 -1.21 3.25 14.19
CA LEU A 74 -1.23 3.77 12.82
C LEU A 74 -0.77 2.71 11.82
N GLY A 75 0.25 1.93 12.15
CA GLY A 75 0.72 0.81 11.32
C GLY A 75 -0.37 -0.24 11.12
N ALA A 76 -1.10 -0.59 12.18
CA ALA A 76 -2.22 -1.52 12.09
C ALA A 76 -3.35 -1.00 11.19
N VAL A 77 -3.74 0.27 11.36
CA VAL A 77 -4.78 0.91 10.54
C VAL A 77 -4.36 0.94 9.06
N LEU A 78 -3.13 1.39 8.77
CA LEU A 78 -2.57 1.41 7.42
C LEU A 78 -2.57 0.02 6.78
N TYR A 79 -2.22 -1.02 7.56
CA TYR A 79 -2.19 -2.39 7.07
C TYR A 79 -3.60 -2.89 6.68
N ILE A 80 -4.60 -2.60 7.51
CA ILE A 80 -6.00 -2.95 7.24
C ILE A 80 -6.47 -2.25 5.95
N VAL A 81 -6.21 -0.95 5.81
CA VAL A 81 -6.57 -0.18 4.62
C VAL A 81 -5.90 -0.75 3.37
N ALA A 82 -4.60 -1.05 3.44
CA ALA A 82 -3.86 -1.63 2.32
C ALA A 82 -4.37 -3.02 1.91
N ARG A 83 -4.72 -3.87 2.89
CA ARG A 83 -5.30 -5.20 2.63
C ARG A 83 -6.71 -5.11 2.07
N ALA A 84 -7.54 -4.21 2.61
CA ALA A 84 -8.88 -3.94 2.07
C ALA A 84 -8.81 -3.45 0.62
N TRP A 85 -7.89 -2.54 0.31
CA TRP A 85 -7.66 -2.06 -1.04
C TRP A 85 -7.19 -3.19 -1.97
N THR A 86 -6.22 -4.00 -1.53
CA THR A 86 -5.75 -5.16 -2.32
C THR A 86 -6.86 -6.16 -2.58
N PHE A 87 -7.69 -6.43 -1.57
CA PHE A 87 -8.85 -7.32 -1.70
C PHE A 87 -9.88 -6.76 -2.68
N TRP A 88 -10.17 -5.46 -2.60
CA TRP A 88 -11.08 -4.77 -3.52
C TRP A 88 -10.58 -4.79 -4.98
N LEU A 89 -9.27 -4.62 -5.21
CA LEU A 89 -8.67 -4.74 -6.54
C LEU A 89 -8.67 -6.17 -7.10
N LYS A 90 -8.68 -7.18 -6.23
CA LYS A 90 -8.72 -8.61 -6.59
C LYS A 90 -10.13 -9.15 -6.75
N LEU A 91 -11.15 -8.46 -6.26
CA LEU A 91 -12.54 -8.83 -6.50
C LEU A 91 -12.80 -8.86 -8.01
N GLY A 92 -13.39 -9.96 -8.50
CA GLY A 92 -13.58 -10.22 -9.94
C GLY A 92 -14.34 -9.13 -10.70
N ARG A 93 -15.06 -8.25 -9.99
CA ARG A 93 -15.72 -7.06 -10.55
C ARG A 93 -14.77 -5.98 -11.06
N ASN A 94 -13.55 -5.88 -10.50
CA ASN A 94 -12.55 -4.87 -10.86
C ASN A 94 -11.34 -5.46 -11.62
N ARG A 95 -11.32 -6.77 -11.86
CA ARG A 95 -10.29 -7.44 -12.65
C ARG A 95 -10.58 -7.17 -14.14
N PRO A 96 -9.58 -6.71 -14.93
CA PRO A 96 -9.80 -6.33 -16.31
C PRO A 96 -10.25 -7.49 -17.19
#